data_AF-A0A353F4S8-F1
#
_entry.id   AF-A0A353F4S8-F1
#
_cell.length_a   1.000
_cell.length_b   1.000
_cell.length_c   1.000
_cell.angle_alpha   90.00
_cell.angle_beta   90.00
_cell.angle_gamma   90.00
#
_symmetry.space_group_name_H-M   'P 1'
#
loop_
_entity.id
_entity.type
_entity.pdbx_description
1 polymer ?
#
loop_
_entity_poly.entity_id
_entity_poly.type
_entity_poly.pdbx_seq_one_letter_code
_entity_poly.pdbx_strand_id
1 'polypeptide(L)'
;MTQLNSSEYLGIPVEVGAIDGELKKLWEADEASTNASLMNFLVYTEDPSRLQKNSQTIQELTRENACRAVLIAMNRHAADVKVESWITAHCHLAHGKKSICSEQV
;
A
#
# COMPACT_ATOMS: atom_id res chain seq x y z
N MET A 1 20.41 -15.98 9.03
CA MET A 1 19.75 -14.81 9.64
C MET A 1 19.63 -13.75 8.56
N THR A 2 18.58 -13.83 7.76
CA THR A 2 18.35 -12.89 6.66
C THR A 2 17.74 -11.64 7.26
N GLN A 3 18.51 -10.55 7.25
CA GLN A 3 18.11 -9.25 7.77
C GLN A 3 16.78 -8.82 7.14
N LEU A 4 15.87 -8.31 7.98
CA LEU A 4 14.65 -7.64 7.53
C LEU A 4 15.02 -6.61 6.47
N ASN A 5 14.58 -6.84 5.24
CA ASN A 5 14.53 -5.84 4.19
C ASN A 5 13.83 -4.60 4.78
N SER A 6 14.52 -3.46 4.78
CA SER A 6 13.96 -2.19 5.25
C SER A 6 12.54 -2.02 4.71
N SER A 7 11.53 -2.03 5.59
CA SER A 7 10.11 -1.93 5.21
C SER A 7 9.72 -0.52 4.75
N GLU A 8 10.70 0.38 4.60
CA GLU A 8 10.51 1.76 4.10
C GLU A 8 9.75 1.81 2.77
N TYR A 9 9.91 0.81 1.89
CA TYR A 9 9.20 0.77 0.61
C TYR A 9 7.69 0.50 0.74
N LEU A 10 7.21 0.05 1.90
CA LEU A 10 5.78 -0.18 2.17
C LEU A 10 5.06 1.11 2.60
N GLY A 11 5.81 2.18 2.90
CA GLY A 11 5.26 3.46 3.32
C GLY A 11 5.26 3.66 4.83
N ILE A 12 4.18 4.24 5.35
CA ILE A 12 4.10 4.68 6.75
C ILE A 12 3.55 3.54 7.59
N PRO A 13 4.26 3.08 8.64
CA PRO A 13 3.73 2.09 9.57
C PRO A 13 2.56 2.66 10.35
N VAL A 14 1.49 1.88 10.48
CA VAL A 14 0.27 2.27 11.18
C VAL A 14 -0.27 1.11 12.00
N GLU A 15 -1.00 1.41 13.07
CA GLU A 15 -1.81 0.41 13.77
C GLU A 15 -2.97 -0.05 12.90
N VAL A 16 -3.31 -1.35 12.96
CA VAL A 16 -4.38 -1.94 12.11
C VAL A 16 -5.71 -1.19 12.29
N GLY A 17 -6.07 -0.85 13.54
CA GLY A 17 -7.30 -0.10 13.84
C GLY A 17 -7.28 1.36 13.40
N ALA A 18 -6.14 1.90 12.98
CA ALA A 18 -5.96 3.28 12.56
C ALA A 18 -5.86 3.45 11.04
N ILE A 19 -5.79 2.36 10.26
CA ILE A 19 -5.57 2.38 8.79
C ILE A 19 -6.48 3.38 8.08
N ASP A 20 -7.80 3.28 8.25
CA ASP A 20 -8.75 4.16 7.54
C ASP A 20 -8.61 5.63 7.97
N GLY A 21 -8.27 5.87 9.24
CA GLY A 21 -8.05 7.21 9.77
C GLY A 21 -6.78 7.86 9.21
N GLU A 22 -5.68 7.11 9.13
CA GLU A 22 -4.42 7.59 8.58
C GLU A 22 -4.49 7.73 7.04
N LEU A 23 -5.17 6.83 6.33
CA LEU A 23 -5.45 6.99 4.90
C LEU A 23 -6.25 8.28 4.63
N LYS A 24 -7.27 8.58 5.44
CA LYS A 24 -8.03 9.84 5.33
C LYS A 24 -7.14 11.08 5.42
N LYS A 25 -6.14 11.07 6.31
CA LYS A 25 -5.19 12.19 6.44
C LYS A 25 -4.30 12.35 5.21
N LEU A 26 -3.86 11.24 4.60
CA LEU A 26 -3.11 11.29 3.34
C LEU A 26 -3.94 11.94 2.22
N TRP A 27 -5.24 11.66 2.17
CA TRP A 27 -6.16 12.27 1.22
C TRP A 27 -6.39 13.76 1.45
N GLU A 28 -6.58 14.16 2.70
CA GLU A 28 -6.78 15.57 3.07
C GLU A 28 -5.54 16.43 2.80
N ALA A 29 -4.34 15.85 2.90
CA ALA A 29 -3.08 16.56 2.69
C ALA A 29 -2.75 16.83 1.20
N ASP A 30 -3.29 16.06 0.26
CA ASP A 30 -2.78 16.04 -1.12
C ASP A 30 -3.63 16.83 -2.15
N GLU A 31 -4.69 17.53 -1.71
CA GLU A 31 -5.66 18.28 -2.54
C GLU A 31 -6.21 17.50 -3.78
N ALA A 32 -5.96 16.19 -3.85
CA ALA A 32 -6.23 15.36 -5.02
C ALA A 32 -7.75 15.19 -5.21
N SER A 33 -8.24 15.45 -6.44
CA SER A 33 -9.67 15.64 -6.69
C SER A 33 -10.51 14.36 -6.69
N THR A 34 -9.92 13.17 -6.56
CA THR A 34 -10.64 11.92 -6.79
C THR A 34 -10.15 10.82 -5.84
N ASN A 35 -10.97 10.52 -4.82
CA ASN A 35 -10.90 9.25 -4.10
C ASN A 35 -11.41 8.16 -5.05
N ALA A 36 -10.48 7.50 -5.72
CA ALA A 36 -10.81 6.54 -6.75
C ALA A 36 -10.69 5.12 -6.19
N SER A 37 -11.57 4.76 -5.26
CA SER A 37 -11.78 3.36 -4.87
C SER A 37 -12.90 2.78 -5.72
N LEU A 38 -12.59 2.48 -7.00
CA LEU A 38 -13.54 1.79 -7.88
C LEU A 38 -13.66 0.30 -7.52
N MET A 39 -12.64 -0.27 -6.87
CA MET A 39 -12.58 -1.66 -6.42
C MET A 39 -11.49 -1.90 -5.36
N ASN A 40 -11.58 -3.02 -4.65
CA ASN A 40 -10.48 -3.56 -3.83
C ASN A 40 -9.66 -4.57 -4.65
N PHE A 41 -8.34 -4.42 -4.67
CA PHE A 41 -7.40 -5.33 -5.33
C PHE A 41 -6.48 -6.00 -4.31
N LEU A 42 -6.68 -7.29 -4.07
CA LEU A 42 -5.95 -8.02 -3.02
C LEU A 42 -4.81 -8.83 -3.63
N VAL A 43 -3.61 -8.68 -3.06
CA VAL A 43 -2.42 -9.47 -3.40
C VAL A 43 -1.97 -10.21 -2.16
N TYR A 44 -1.97 -11.54 -2.21
CA TYR A 44 -1.52 -12.39 -1.11
C TYR A 44 -0.20 -13.10 -1.47
N THR A 45 0.69 -13.24 -0.49
CA THR A 45 1.89 -14.06 -0.63
C THR A 45 2.31 -14.72 0.69
N GLU A 46 2.79 -15.96 0.62
CA GLU A 46 3.45 -16.64 1.74
C GLU A 46 4.96 -16.44 1.78
N ASP A 47 5.48 -15.66 0.82
CA ASP A 47 6.89 -15.34 0.68
C ASP A 47 7.10 -13.84 0.93
N PRO A 48 7.46 -13.43 2.17
CA PRO A 48 7.70 -12.03 2.51
C PRO A 48 8.78 -11.37 1.66
N SER A 49 9.69 -12.13 1.05
CA SER A 49 10.71 -11.56 0.15
C SER A 49 10.09 -10.93 -1.12
N ARG A 50 8.85 -11.29 -1.46
CA ARG A 50 8.12 -10.75 -2.62
C ARG A 50 7.40 -9.44 -2.33
N LEU A 51 7.36 -8.97 -1.08
CA LEU A 51 6.65 -7.74 -0.69
C LEU A 51 7.04 -6.54 -1.57
N GLN A 52 8.34 -6.30 -1.74
CA GLN A 52 8.82 -5.17 -2.55
C GLN A 52 8.38 -5.29 -4.01
N LYS A 53 8.58 -6.47 -4.61
CA LYS A 53 8.20 -6.72 -6.00
C LYS A 53 6.68 -6.60 -6.20
N ASN A 54 5.89 -7.13 -5.27
CA ASN A 54 4.43 -7.03 -5.32
C ASN A 54 3.96 -5.59 -5.19
N SER A 55 4.57 -4.79 -4.30
CA SER A 55 4.25 -3.36 -4.18
C SER A 55 4.61 -2.58 -5.44
N GLN A 56 5.72 -2.89 -6.10
CA GLN A 56 6.07 -2.33 -7.42
C GLN A 56 5.03 -2.68 -8.48
N THR A 57 4.58 -3.93 -8.54
CA THR A 57 3.51 -4.35 -9.47
C THR A 57 2.19 -3.63 -9.18
N ILE A 58 1.84 -3.42 -7.91
CA ILE A 58 0.66 -2.62 -7.51
C ILE A 58 0.82 -1.17 -7.98
N GLN A 59 2.00 -0.57 -7.80
CA GLN A 59 2.30 0.78 -8.27
C GLN A 59 2.10 0.92 -9.78
N GLU A 60 2.53 -0.08 -10.56
CA GLU A 60 2.32 -0.11 -12.02
C GLU A 60 0.84 -0.25 -12.38
N LEU A 61 0.12 -1.17 -11.75
CA LEU A 61 -1.31 -1.41 -11.99
C LEU A 61 -2.17 -0.17 -11.70
N THR A 62 -1.85 0.52 -10.60
CA THR A 62 -2.57 1.70 -10.13
C THR A 62 -2.32 2.96 -10.97
N ARG A 63 -1.45 2.89 -11.98
CA ARG A 63 -1.30 3.95 -13.00
C ARG A 63 -2.55 4.15 -13.83
N GLU A 64 -3.22 3.05 -14.14
CA GLU A 64 -4.37 3.03 -15.06
C GLU A 64 -5.65 2.58 -14.35
N ASN A 65 -5.52 1.96 -13.18
CA ASN A 65 -6.64 1.36 -12.45
C ASN A 65 -6.72 1.94 -11.04
N ALA A 66 -7.64 2.86 -10.85
CA ALA A 66 -8.00 3.39 -9.55
C ALA A 66 -8.56 2.30 -8.62
N CYS A 67 -7.84 1.96 -7.55
CA CYS A 67 -8.29 0.96 -6.57
C CYS A 67 -7.70 1.17 -5.17
N ARG A 68 -8.29 0.49 -4.18
CA ARG A 68 -7.62 0.17 -2.91
C ARG A 68 -6.87 -1.13 -3.09
N ALA A 69 -5.55 -1.07 -3.15
CA ALA A 69 -4.71 -2.26 -3.14
C ALA A 69 -4.48 -2.72 -1.70
N VAL A 70 -4.55 -4.04 -1.45
CA VAL A 70 -4.22 -4.64 -0.15
C VAL A 70 -3.17 -5.72 -0.38
N LEU A 71 -1.95 -5.48 0.11
CA LEU A 71 -0.81 -6.38 0.01
C LEU A 71 -0.63 -7.15 1.32
N ILE A 72 -0.99 -8.43 1.29
CA ILE A 72 -0.93 -9.31 2.45
C ILE A 72 0.27 -10.26 2.29
N ALA A 73 1.23 -10.18 3.21
CA ALA A 73 2.28 -11.18 3.33
C ALA A 73 2.10 -11.98 4.62
N MET A 74 2.16 -13.31 4.51
CA MET A 74 2.10 -14.23 5.64
C MET A 74 3.43 -14.97 5.78
N ASN A 75 4.15 -14.73 6.87
CA ASN A 75 5.32 -15.53 7.20
C ASN A 75 4.92 -16.71 8.10
N ARG A 76 4.66 -17.88 7.50
CA ARG A 76 4.31 -19.11 8.24
C ARG A 76 5.44 -19.64 9.14
N HIS A 77 6.66 -19.13 8.97
CA HIS A 77 7.85 -19.53 9.72
C HIS A 77 8.26 -18.51 10.79
N ALA A 78 7.45 -17.47 11.01
CA ALA A 78 7.71 -16.50 12.08
C ALA A 78 7.65 -17.20 13.45
N ALA A 79 8.57 -16.81 14.34
CA ALA A 79 8.63 -17.36 15.71
C ALA A 79 7.48 -16.83 16.58
N ASP A 80 7.03 -15.61 16.32
CA ASP A 80 6.01 -14.92 17.10
C ASP A 80 4.78 -14.63 16.23
N VAL A 81 3.60 -14.69 16.85
CA VAL A 81 2.33 -14.26 16.23
C VAL A 81 2.28 -12.74 16.30
N LYS A 82 2.45 -12.09 15.15
CA LYS A 82 2.44 -10.63 15.02
C LYS A 82 1.68 -10.21 13.76
N VAL A 83 1.02 -9.06 13.84
CA VAL A 83 0.47 -8.35 12.68
C VAL A 83 1.11 -6.97 12.65
N GLU A 84 1.56 -6.57 11.47
CA GLU A 84 2.11 -5.25 11.20
C GLU A 84 1.42 -4.71 9.94
N SER A 85 1.21 -3.41 9.89
CA SER A 85 0.54 -2.75 8.77
C SER A 85 1.25 -1.47 8.38
N TRP A 86 1.17 -1.17 7.08
CA TRP A 86 1.68 0.05 6.49
C TRP A 86 0.62 0.64 5.57
N ILE A 87 0.73 1.92 5.27
CA ILE A 87 -0.08 2.55 4.22
C ILE A 87 0.80 3.41 3.32
N THR A 88 0.40 3.49 2.05
CA THR A 88 0.99 4.43 1.10
C THR A 88 -0.04 4.82 0.04
N ALA A 89 0.25 5.90 -0.69
CA ALA A 89 -0.54 6.35 -1.83
C ALA A 89 0.32 6.34 -3.10
N HIS A 90 -0.20 5.69 -4.14
CA HIS A 90 0.37 5.67 -5.48
C HIS A 90 -0.30 6.77 -6.30
N CYS A 91 0.31 7.95 -6.32
CA CYS A 91 -0.20 9.10 -7.05
C CYS A 91 0.49 9.27 -8.41
N HIS A 92 -0.32 9.44 -9.46
CA HIS A 92 0.18 9.67 -10.81
C HIS A 92 -0.19 11.07 -11.31
N LEU A 93 0.80 11.75 -11.90
CA LEU A 93 0.63 13.06 -12.52
C LEU A 93 0.03 12.86 -13.92
N ALA A 94 -1.14 13.44 -14.19
CA ALA A 94 -1.66 13.59 -15.55
C ALA A 94 -1.53 15.06 -15.95
N HIS A 95 -0.93 15.32 -17.12
CA HIS A 95 -0.75 16.67 -17.67
C HIS A 95 -0.11 17.69 -16.69
N GLY A 96 0.82 17.24 -15.84
CA GLY A 96 1.53 18.11 -14.89
C GLY A 96 0.73 18.48 -13.63
N LYS A 97 -0.45 17.90 -13.41
CA LYS A 97 -1.22 18.01 -12.15
C LYS A 97 -1.50 16.61 -11.58
N LYS A 98 -1.49 16.48 -10.25
CA LYS A 98 -1.91 15.23 -9.57
C LYS A 98 -3.38 15.00 -9.91
N SER A 99 -3.70 13.81 -10.44
CA SER A 99 -5.05 13.54 -10.99
C SER A 99 -5.73 12.34 -10.34
N ILE A 100 -4.98 11.27 -10.09
CA ILE A 100 -5.50 10.02 -9.52
C ILE A 100 -4.47 9.48 -8.55
N CYS A 101 -4.95 9.10 -7.38
CA CYS A 101 -4.15 8.42 -6.38
C CYS A 101 -4.89 7.16 -5.93
N SER A 102 -4.18 6.05 -5.88
CA SER A 102 -4.68 4.77 -5.35
C SER A 102 -3.99 4.49 -4.02
N GLU A 103 -4.73 4.05 -3.03
CA GLU A 103 -4.17 3.63 -1.74
C GLU A 103 -3.65 2.20 -1.80
N GLN A 104 -2.57 1.94 -1.06
CA GLN A 104 -2.10 0.61 -0.74
C GLN A 104 -2.09 0.46 0.78
N VAL A 105 -2.67 -0.65 1.24
CA VAL A 105 -2.60 -1.17 2.61
C VAL A 105 -1.71 -2.41 2.62
#